data_AF-A0A9W6T6R1-F1
#
_entry.id   AF-A0A9W6T6R1-F1
#
_cell.length_a   1.000
_cell.length_b   1.000
_cell.length_c   1.000
_cell.angle_alpha   90.00
_cell.angle_beta   90.00
_cell.angle_gamma   90.00
#
_symmetry.space_group_name_H-M   'P 1'
#
loop_
_entity.id
_entity.type
_entity.pdbx_description
1 polymer ?
#
loop_
_entity_poly.entity_id
_entity_poly.type
_entity_poly.pdbx_seq_one_letter_code
_entity_poly.pdbx_strand_id
1 'polypeptide(L)'
;MDLREIHSDPKESLDKLKEIIDFSKPTLILSECVFCYLESHETDSIIKFFNSNFQDCTIINYDPIGGESTDEYGSIMVNNLSNRGIEMPSLIKYGTIEKQYNRLKELISSPTGGDSTGNKTGVKIKLSDLKFINQNWFPDSEMSRVSRLEFLDELEEINLINKHYLICVYQFGNCFNLFNDLKFQLEN
;
A
#
# COMPACT_ATOMS: atom_id res chain seq x y z
N MET A 1 15.10 13.89 0.56
CA MET A 1 14.34 14.16 -0.67
C MET A 1 12.88 14.09 -0.33
N ASP A 2 12.09 15.04 -0.78
CA ASP A 2 10.63 15.00 -0.65
C ASP A 2 10.05 14.05 -1.71
N LEU A 3 9.20 13.10 -1.32
CA LEU A 3 8.62 12.13 -2.26
C LEU A 3 7.74 12.79 -3.33
N ARG A 4 7.20 13.98 -3.03
CA ARG A 4 6.39 14.77 -3.97
C ARG A 4 7.21 15.32 -5.14
N GLU A 5 8.54 15.44 -4.96
CA GLU A 5 9.46 15.81 -6.04
C GLU A 5 9.48 14.75 -7.15
N ILE A 6 9.17 13.47 -6.87
CA ILE A 6 9.11 12.42 -7.90
C ILE A 6 8.00 12.72 -8.92
N HIS A 7 6.87 13.29 -8.47
CA HIS A 7 5.80 13.72 -9.36
C HIS A 7 6.21 14.96 -10.18
N SER A 8 6.91 15.90 -9.54
CA SER A 8 7.22 17.22 -10.12
C SER A 8 8.43 17.19 -11.08
N ASP A 9 9.51 16.49 -10.70
CA ASP A 9 10.72 16.27 -11.51
C ASP A 9 11.26 14.83 -11.26
N PRO A 10 10.74 13.83 -12.00
CA PRO A 10 11.19 12.45 -11.85
C PRO A 10 12.65 12.25 -12.26
N LYS A 11 13.20 13.08 -13.15
CA LYS A 11 14.57 12.92 -13.63
C LYS A 11 15.56 13.37 -12.57
N GLU A 12 15.35 14.56 -11.99
CA GLU A 12 16.18 15.05 -10.88
C GLU A 12 16.09 14.09 -9.68
N SER A 13 14.89 13.60 -9.37
CA SER A 13 14.68 12.61 -8.30
C SER A 13 15.45 11.31 -8.56
N LEU A 14 15.48 10.83 -9.81
CA LEU A 14 16.26 9.65 -10.19
C LEU A 14 17.77 9.88 -10.03
N ASP A 15 18.27 11.04 -10.46
CA ASP A 15 19.69 11.36 -10.36
C ASP A 15 20.14 11.42 -8.89
N LYS A 16 19.36 12.08 -8.02
CA LYS A 16 19.59 12.08 -6.56
C LYS A 16 19.57 10.67 -5.96
N LEU A 17 18.58 9.85 -6.34
CA LEU A 17 18.46 8.50 -5.79
C LEU A 17 19.58 7.57 -6.25
N LYS A 18 20.09 7.72 -7.48
CA LYS A 18 21.20 6.91 -8.00
C LYS A 18 22.52 7.10 -7.23
N GLU A 19 22.67 8.21 -6.51
CA GLU A 19 23.84 8.44 -5.65
C GLU A 19 23.84 7.52 -4.41
N ILE A 20 22.68 7.02 -4.00
CA ILE A 20 22.51 6.26 -2.75
C ILE A 20 21.84 4.88 -2.93
N ILE A 21 21.21 4.62 -4.08
CA ILE A 21 20.50 3.38 -4.39
C ILE A 21 21.02 2.81 -5.72
N ASP A 22 21.38 1.53 -5.70
CA ASP A 22 21.67 0.75 -6.89
C ASP A 22 20.39 0.11 -7.45
N PHE A 23 19.81 0.75 -8.48
CA PHE A 23 18.58 0.29 -9.14
C PHE A 23 18.69 -1.06 -9.86
N SER A 24 19.91 -1.62 -10.00
CA SER A 24 20.11 -2.97 -10.53
C SER A 24 19.87 -4.08 -9.49
N LYS A 25 19.71 -3.74 -8.21
CA LYS A 25 19.51 -4.70 -7.12
C LYS A 25 18.03 -4.96 -6.85
N PRO A 26 17.65 -6.20 -6.51
CA PRO A 26 16.34 -6.49 -5.95
C PRO A 26 16.07 -5.62 -4.72
N THR A 27 14.97 -4.87 -4.74
CA THR A 27 14.69 -3.85 -3.72
C THR A 27 13.31 -4.05 -3.08
N LEU A 28 13.25 -3.89 -1.76
CA LEU A 28 12.01 -3.80 -0.99
C LEU A 28 11.80 -2.33 -0.59
N ILE A 29 10.65 -1.78 -0.99
CA ILE A 29 10.20 -0.44 -0.62
C ILE A 29 9.08 -0.59 0.40
N LEU A 30 9.23 0.05 1.56
CA LEU A 30 8.21 0.08 2.62
C LEU A 30 7.61 1.49 2.70
N SER A 31 6.30 1.56 2.54
CA SER A 31 5.47 2.73 2.81
C SER A 31 4.57 2.39 4.00
N GLU A 32 4.85 2.95 5.16
CA GLU A 32 4.07 2.72 6.39
C GLU A 32 3.45 4.05 6.83
N CYS A 33 2.15 4.22 6.60
CA CYS A 33 1.42 5.47 6.82
C CYS A 33 2.07 6.66 6.08
N VAL A 34 2.29 6.52 4.76
CA VAL A 34 2.92 7.56 3.94
C VAL A 34 2.02 7.97 2.79
N PHE A 35 1.61 7.02 1.93
CA PHE A 35 0.84 7.36 0.74
C PHE A 35 -0.56 7.90 1.05
N CYS A 36 -1.14 7.58 2.22
CA CYS A 36 -2.41 8.14 2.66
C CYS A 36 -2.41 9.68 2.79
N TYR A 37 -1.25 10.31 2.96
CA TYR A 37 -1.10 11.76 3.09
C TYR A 37 -0.80 12.47 1.77
N LEU A 38 -0.56 11.71 0.70
CA LEU A 38 -0.26 12.26 -0.62
C LEU A 38 -1.53 12.32 -1.46
N GLU A 39 -1.51 13.21 -2.45
CA GLU A 39 -2.55 13.19 -3.46
C GLU A 39 -2.49 11.89 -4.26
N SER A 40 -3.64 11.46 -4.78
CA SER A 40 -3.74 10.20 -5.52
C SER A 40 -2.76 10.15 -6.69
N HIS A 41 -2.61 11.27 -7.42
CA HIS A 41 -1.73 11.38 -8.58
C HIS A 41 -0.24 11.38 -8.20
N GLU A 42 0.13 11.90 -7.03
CA GLU A 42 1.51 11.86 -6.53
C GLU A 42 1.91 10.42 -6.21
N THR A 43 1.06 9.70 -5.47
CA THR A 43 1.28 8.28 -5.16
C THR A 43 1.35 7.43 -6.44
N ASP A 44 0.46 7.70 -7.41
CA ASP A 44 0.46 7.01 -8.70
C ASP A 44 1.78 7.24 -9.46
N SER A 45 2.29 8.48 -9.44
CA SER A 45 3.59 8.83 -10.01
C SER A 45 4.74 8.13 -9.31
N ILE A 46 4.73 8.03 -7.98
CA ILE A 46 5.76 7.33 -7.20
C ILE A 46 5.80 5.84 -7.54
N ILE A 47 4.64 5.18 -7.60
CA ILE A 47 4.55 3.75 -7.95
C ILE A 47 5.05 3.52 -9.38
N LYS A 48 4.63 4.36 -10.34
CA LYS A 48 5.11 4.33 -11.72
C LYS A 48 6.61 4.56 -11.82
N PHE A 49 7.14 5.51 -11.06
CA PHE A 49 8.57 5.82 -11.02
C PHE A 49 9.38 4.60 -10.59
N PHE A 50 9.01 3.93 -9.49
CA PHE A 50 9.73 2.74 -9.05
C PHE A 50 9.55 1.57 -10.01
N ASN A 51 8.35 1.38 -10.56
CA ASN A 51 8.10 0.37 -11.59
C ASN A 51 8.99 0.57 -12.83
N SER A 52 9.15 1.80 -13.30
CA SER A 52 9.97 2.11 -14.47
C SER A 52 11.47 1.94 -14.22
N ASN A 53 11.95 2.27 -13.02
CA ASN A 53 13.39 2.33 -12.75
C ASN A 53 14.01 1.05 -12.17
N PHE A 54 13.25 0.23 -11.43
CA PHE A 54 13.76 -1.05 -10.91
C PHE A 54 13.48 -2.21 -11.86
N GLN A 55 14.42 -3.16 -11.97
CA GLN A 55 14.15 -4.43 -12.62
C GLN A 55 13.30 -5.35 -11.73
N ASP A 56 13.75 -5.53 -10.49
CA ASP A 56 13.13 -6.38 -9.48
C ASP A 56 12.80 -5.51 -8.26
N CYS A 57 11.52 -5.24 -7.99
CA CYS A 57 11.11 -4.55 -6.78
C CYS A 57 9.80 -5.08 -6.17
N THR A 58 9.71 -5.00 -4.84
CA THR A 58 8.49 -5.22 -4.05
C THR A 58 8.20 -3.94 -3.28
N ILE A 59 6.98 -3.43 -3.39
CA ILE A 59 6.47 -2.29 -2.64
C ILE A 59 5.43 -2.81 -1.66
N ILE A 60 5.64 -2.57 -0.37
CA ILE A 60 4.67 -2.86 0.69
C ILE A 60 4.10 -1.53 1.16
N ASN A 61 2.79 -1.41 1.11
CA ASN A 61 2.06 -0.25 1.62
C ASN A 61 1.15 -0.66 2.77
N TYR A 62 1.35 -0.05 3.93
CA TYR A 62 0.43 -0.10 5.06
C TYR A 62 -0.21 1.27 5.23
N ASP A 63 -1.52 1.37 5.00
CA ASP A 63 -2.25 2.63 5.08
C ASP A 63 -3.69 2.41 5.55
N PRO A 64 -4.34 3.45 6.11
CA PRO A 64 -5.77 3.44 6.34
C PRO A 64 -6.57 3.45 5.04
N ILE A 65 -7.76 2.87 5.08
CA ILE A 65 -8.78 2.94 4.04
C ILE A 65 -10.12 3.35 4.63
N GLY A 66 -10.90 4.14 3.88
CA GLY A 66 -12.13 4.76 4.38
C GLY A 66 -13.37 3.86 4.43
N GLY A 67 -13.32 2.65 3.87
CA GLY A 67 -14.48 1.79 3.69
C GLY A 67 -15.30 2.13 2.45
N GLU A 68 -16.50 1.58 2.38
CA GLU A 68 -17.46 1.95 1.34
C GLU A 68 -18.05 3.34 1.59
N SER A 69 -18.59 3.99 0.56
CA SER A 69 -19.20 5.33 0.73
C SER A 69 -20.44 5.34 1.63
N THR A 70 -21.04 4.17 1.87
CA THR A 70 -22.13 3.98 2.83
C THR A 70 -21.63 3.78 4.27
N ASP A 71 -20.32 3.64 4.48
CA ASP A 71 -19.70 3.51 5.79
C ASP A 71 -19.39 4.91 6.36
N GLU A 72 -19.82 5.16 7.59
CA GLU A 72 -19.56 6.42 8.28
C GLU A 72 -18.13 6.50 8.81
N TYR A 73 -17.42 5.37 8.96
CA TYR A 73 -16.08 5.31 9.56
C TYR A 73 -15.09 6.24 8.85
N GLY A 74 -14.96 6.11 7.53
CA GLY A 74 -14.04 6.94 6.74
C GLY A 74 -14.39 8.42 6.84
N SER A 75 -15.67 8.77 6.79
CA SER A 75 -16.12 10.16 6.89
C SER A 75 -15.82 10.76 8.28
N ILE A 76 -16.04 9.98 9.34
CA ILE A 76 -15.70 10.36 10.71
C ILE A 76 -14.18 10.54 10.85
N MET A 77 -13.38 9.62 10.28
CA MET A 77 -11.92 9.72 10.30
C MET A 77 -11.41 10.98 9.60
N VAL A 78 -11.91 11.28 8.39
CA VAL A 78 -11.58 12.51 7.66
C VAL A 78 -11.91 13.75 8.49
N ASN A 79 -13.11 13.82 9.06
CA ASN A 79 -13.53 14.96 9.89
C ASN A 79 -12.65 15.13 11.14
N ASN A 80 -12.35 14.02 11.83
CA ASN A 80 -11.51 14.03 13.04
C ASN A 80 -10.08 14.49 12.75
N LEU A 81 -9.52 14.12 11.60
CA LEU A 81 -8.18 14.52 11.19
C LEU A 81 -8.13 15.95 10.67
N SER A 82 -9.13 16.37 9.89
CA SER A 82 -9.24 17.73 9.37
C SER A 82 -9.32 18.76 10.49
N ASN A 83 -10.06 18.45 11.57
CA ASN A 83 -10.09 19.27 12.80
C ASN A 83 -8.73 19.44 13.49
N ARG A 84 -7.73 18.64 13.12
CA ARG A 84 -6.34 18.70 13.60
C ARG A 84 -5.36 19.19 12.53
N GLY A 85 -5.86 19.66 11.37
CA GLY A 85 -5.04 20.12 10.25
C GLY A 85 -4.34 19.00 9.47
N ILE A 86 -4.88 17.77 9.53
CA ILE A 86 -4.36 16.61 8.81
C ILE A 86 -5.36 16.22 7.71
N GLU A 87 -4.86 16.00 6.50
CA GLU A 87 -5.65 15.58 5.36
C GLU A 87 -5.24 14.17 4.90
N MET A 88 -6.21 13.41 4.39
CA MET A 88 -5.98 12.11 3.74
C MET A 88 -6.73 12.05 2.41
N PRO A 89 -6.17 12.64 1.34
CA PRO A 89 -6.91 12.94 0.11
C PRO A 89 -7.52 11.72 -0.58
N SER A 90 -6.85 10.56 -0.49
CA SER A 90 -7.28 9.33 -1.16
C SER A 90 -8.14 8.39 -0.32
N LEU A 91 -8.38 8.70 0.97
CA LEU A 91 -8.96 7.76 1.94
C LEU A 91 -10.32 7.21 1.51
N ILE A 92 -11.18 8.07 0.97
CA ILE A 92 -12.52 7.70 0.50
C ILE A 92 -12.49 7.16 -0.94
N LYS A 93 -11.69 7.79 -1.81
CA LYS A 93 -11.63 7.44 -3.24
C LYS A 93 -11.20 5.99 -3.45
N TYR A 94 -10.17 5.54 -2.70
CA TYR A 94 -9.69 4.16 -2.71
C TYR A 94 -9.93 3.49 -1.36
N GLY A 95 -11.14 3.68 -0.82
CA GLY A 95 -11.51 3.24 0.53
C GLY A 95 -11.73 1.74 0.72
N THR A 96 -11.60 0.91 -0.33
CA THR A 96 -11.73 -0.55 -0.19
C THR A 96 -10.58 -1.29 -0.86
N ILE A 97 -10.38 -2.54 -0.45
CA ILE A 97 -9.38 -3.45 -1.01
C ILE A 97 -9.56 -3.58 -2.53
N GLU A 98 -10.80 -3.70 -2.99
CA GLU A 98 -11.15 -3.81 -4.41
C GLU A 98 -10.81 -2.53 -5.17
N LYS A 99 -11.10 -1.35 -4.61
CA LYS A 99 -10.76 -0.05 -5.23
C LYS A 99 -9.25 0.14 -5.32
N GLN A 100 -8.49 -0.23 -4.29
CA GLN A 100 -7.03 -0.17 -4.29
C GLN A 100 -6.42 -1.17 -5.29
N TYR A 101 -6.96 -2.39 -5.34
CA TYR A 101 -6.52 -3.40 -6.31
C TYR A 101 -6.76 -2.96 -7.75
N ASN A 102 -7.95 -2.43 -8.05
CA ASN A 102 -8.29 -1.95 -9.39
C ASN A 102 -7.42 -0.75 -9.78
N ARG A 103 -7.17 0.19 -8.86
CA ARG A 103 -6.23 1.30 -9.07
C ARG A 103 -4.85 0.78 -9.48
N LEU A 104 -4.27 -0.16 -8.73
CA LEU A 104 -2.95 -0.72 -9.05
C LEU A 104 -2.97 -1.44 -10.40
N LYS A 105 -4.00 -2.24 -10.68
CA LYS A 105 -4.18 -2.90 -11.98
C LYS A 105 -4.22 -1.91 -13.14
N GLU A 106 -4.96 -0.82 -13.01
CA GLU A 106 -5.08 0.21 -14.05
C GLU A 106 -3.75 0.93 -14.26
N LEU A 107 -3.04 1.27 -13.18
CA LEU A 107 -1.74 1.94 -13.24
C LEU A 107 -0.70 1.13 -14.01
N ILE A 108 -0.75 -0.20 -13.91
CA ILE A 108 0.21 -1.11 -14.57
C ILE A 108 -0.23 -1.57 -15.96
N SER A 109 -1.55 -1.60 -16.22
CA SER A 109 -2.11 -2.02 -17.51
C SER A 109 -2.11 -0.89 -18.53
N SER A 110 -2.06 0.36 -18.08
CA SER A 110 -1.99 1.52 -18.96
C SER A 110 -0.60 1.57 -19.61
N PRO A 111 -0.49 1.45 -20.96
CA PRO A 111 0.75 1.75 -21.65
C PRO A 111 0.92 3.27 -21.61
N THR A 112 1.50 3.79 -20.55
CA THR A 112 1.84 5.21 -20.51
C THR A 112 2.89 5.46 -21.57
N GLY A 113 2.47 6.16 -22.64
CA GLY A 113 3.26 6.37 -23.84
C GLY A 113 4.63 6.99 -23.56
N GLY A 114 5.57 6.64 -24.42
CA GLY A 114 6.79 7.41 -24.67
C GLY A 114 8.08 6.81 -24.15
N ASP A 115 8.07 6.03 -23.06
CA ASP A 115 9.29 5.44 -22.51
C ASP A 115 9.17 3.93 -22.36
N SER A 116 10.30 3.28 -22.57
CA SER A 116 10.58 1.84 -22.61
C SER A 116 10.21 1.05 -21.34
N THR A 117 8.96 1.13 -20.87
CA THR A 117 8.41 0.15 -19.93
C THR A 117 8.10 -1.12 -20.71
N GLY A 118 9.12 -1.90 -21.03
CA GLY A 118 8.94 -3.28 -21.44
C GLY A 118 8.04 -3.97 -20.41
N ASN A 119 7.04 -4.72 -20.89
CA ASN A 119 6.10 -5.48 -20.05
C ASN A 119 6.84 -6.11 -18.87
N LYS A 120 6.66 -5.57 -17.65
CA LYS A 120 7.29 -6.14 -16.46
C LYS A 120 6.75 -7.54 -16.28
N THR A 121 7.63 -8.51 -16.15
CA THR A 121 7.26 -9.91 -15.91
C THR A 121 7.03 -10.13 -14.42
N GLY A 122 6.27 -11.17 -14.08
CA GLY A 122 6.12 -11.58 -12.67
C GLY A 122 5.33 -10.61 -11.79
N VAL A 123 4.43 -9.81 -12.38
CA VAL A 123 3.63 -8.84 -11.61
C VAL A 123 2.64 -9.55 -10.70
N LYS A 124 2.74 -9.28 -9.40
CA LYS A 124 1.81 -9.74 -8.36
C LYS A 124 1.31 -8.57 -7.54
N ILE A 125 0.01 -8.54 -7.31
CA ILE A 125 -0.68 -7.59 -6.46
C ILE A 125 -1.42 -8.42 -5.41
N LYS A 126 -1.15 -8.16 -4.13
CA LYS A 126 -1.80 -8.85 -3.01
C LYS A 126 -2.25 -7.85 -1.96
N LEU A 127 -3.47 -7.96 -1.47
CA LEU A 127 -4.04 -7.03 -0.49
C LEU A 127 -4.79 -7.79 0.60
N SER A 128 -4.76 -7.28 1.81
CA SER A 128 -5.57 -7.74 2.94
C SER A 128 -5.78 -6.61 3.93
N ASP A 129 -6.98 -6.55 4.53
CA ASP A 129 -7.17 -5.73 5.72
C ASP A 129 -6.53 -6.40 6.95
N LEU A 130 -6.31 -5.62 8.01
CA LEU A 130 -5.72 -6.16 9.23
C LEU A 130 -6.61 -7.19 9.92
N LYS A 131 -7.92 -7.15 9.70
CA LYS A 131 -8.84 -8.15 10.28
C LYS A 131 -8.58 -9.52 9.66
N PHE A 132 -8.47 -9.57 8.33
CA PHE A 132 -8.13 -10.78 7.60
C PHE A 132 -6.75 -11.30 8.01
N ILE A 133 -5.76 -10.40 8.12
CA ILE A 133 -4.40 -10.75 8.57
C ILE A 133 -4.43 -11.38 9.96
N ASN A 134 -5.09 -10.75 10.93
CA ASN A 134 -5.19 -11.24 12.30
C ASN A 134 -5.83 -12.63 12.39
N GLN A 135 -6.73 -12.96 11.47
CA GLN A 135 -7.41 -14.25 11.41
C GLN A 135 -6.63 -15.36 10.68
N ASN A 136 -5.66 -15.00 9.82
CA ASN A 136 -5.08 -15.95 8.86
C ASN A 136 -3.55 -16.05 8.88
N TRP A 137 -2.84 -15.04 9.40
CA TRP A 137 -1.36 -15.00 9.34
C TRP A 137 -0.69 -15.51 10.61
N PHE A 138 -1.37 -15.40 11.74
CA PHE A 138 -0.80 -15.75 13.03
C PHE A 138 -1.33 -17.09 13.54
N PRO A 139 -0.47 -17.91 14.16
CA PRO A 139 -0.94 -19.12 14.83
C PRO A 139 -1.77 -18.76 16.07
N ASP A 140 -2.73 -19.61 16.41
CA ASP A 140 -3.59 -19.43 17.60
C ASP A 140 -2.79 -19.24 18.90
N SER A 141 -1.58 -19.83 18.97
CA SER A 141 -0.67 -19.67 20.10
C SER A 141 -0.19 -18.23 20.29
N GLU A 142 0.07 -17.50 19.21
CA GLU A 142 0.48 -16.09 19.27
C GLU A 142 -0.70 -15.20 19.65
N MET A 143 -1.87 -15.44 19.06
CA MET A 143 -3.09 -14.71 19.43
C MET A 143 -3.44 -14.91 20.91
N SER A 144 -3.34 -16.16 21.40
CA SER A 144 -3.53 -16.48 22.82
C SER A 144 -2.46 -15.86 23.72
N ARG A 145 -1.23 -15.67 23.22
CA ARG A 145 -0.14 -15.04 23.98
C ARG A 145 -0.40 -13.55 24.14
N VAL A 146 -0.82 -12.87 23.08
CA VAL A 146 -1.14 -11.44 23.08
C VAL A 146 -2.38 -11.17 23.95
N SER A 147 -3.43 -11.99 23.85
CA SER A 147 -4.67 -11.82 24.63
C SER A 147 -4.50 -11.97 26.15
N ARG A 148 -3.35 -12.47 26.63
CA ARG A 148 -3.02 -12.56 28.05
C ARG A 148 -2.33 -11.30 28.59
N LEU A 149 -1.82 -10.42 27.72
CA LEU A 149 -1.15 -9.20 28.13
C LEU A 149 -2.15 -8.16 28.63
N GLU A 150 -3.28 -8.05 27.95
CA GLU A 150 -4.34 -7.11 28.27
C GLU A 150 -5.70 -7.75 27.96
N PHE A 151 -6.66 -7.55 28.86
CA PHE A 151 -8.03 -8.02 28.64
C PHE A 151 -8.74 -7.04 27.71
N LEU A 152 -9.21 -7.56 26.58
CA LEU A 152 -9.92 -6.78 25.58
C LEU A 152 -11.37 -7.23 25.52
N ASP A 153 -12.28 -6.39 26.00
CA ASP A 153 -13.73 -6.63 26.00
C ASP A 153 -14.40 -6.19 24.69
N GLU A 154 -13.91 -5.13 24.04
CA GLU A 154 -14.48 -4.54 22.82
C GLU A 154 -13.86 -5.10 21.52
N LEU A 155 -13.99 -6.43 21.32
CA LEU A 155 -13.49 -7.09 20.10
C LEU A 155 -14.12 -6.55 18.81
N GLU A 156 -15.36 -6.07 18.87
CA GLU A 156 -16.06 -5.53 17.71
C GLU A 156 -15.43 -4.22 17.22
N GLU A 157 -15.02 -3.34 18.13
CA GLU A 157 -14.39 -2.06 17.80
C GLU A 157 -13.02 -2.27 17.16
N ILE A 158 -12.20 -3.16 17.71
CA ILE A 158 -10.91 -3.49 17.11
C ILE A 158 -11.08 -4.17 15.75
N ASN A 159 -12.08 -5.02 15.59
CA ASN A 159 -12.38 -5.59 14.29
C ASN A 159 -12.85 -4.53 13.28
N LEU A 160 -13.57 -3.50 13.73
CA LEU A 160 -13.97 -2.38 12.90
C LEU A 160 -12.76 -1.56 12.47
N ILE A 161 -11.88 -1.18 13.41
CA ILE A 161 -10.63 -0.46 13.11
C ILE A 161 -9.77 -1.29 12.14
N ASN A 162 -9.56 -2.57 12.41
CA ASN A 162 -8.70 -3.44 11.60
C ASN A 162 -9.20 -3.66 10.16
N LYS A 163 -10.50 -3.49 9.89
CA LYS A 163 -11.02 -3.49 8.51
C LYS A 163 -10.66 -2.23 7.72
N HIS A 164 -10.33 -1.15 8.43
CA HIS A 164 -10.04 0.16 7.86
C HIS A 164 -8.54 0.46 7.76
N TYR A 165 -7.71 -0.58 7.82
CA TYR A 165 -6.29 -0.53 7.52
C TYR A 165 -5.94 -1.72 6.65
N LEU A 166 -5.10 -1.51 5.63
CA LEU A 166 -4.69 -2.56 4.73
C LEU A 166 -3.17 -2.73 4.69
N ILE A 167 -2.74 -3.93 4.31
CA ILE A 167 -1.43 -4.18 3.73
C ILE A 167 -1.64 -4.49 2.25
N CYS A 168 -0.94 -3.75 1.41
CA CYS A 168 -0.85 -3.99 -0.02
C CYS A 168 0.59 -4.34 -0.39
N VAL A 169 0.77 -5.43 -1.12
CA VAL A 169 2.03 -5.87 -1.70
C VAL A 169 1.92 -5.76 -3.21
N TYR A 170 2.77 -4.93 -3.80
CA TYR A 170 2.94 -4.84 -5.25
C TYR A 170 4.35 -5.28 -5.62
N GLN A 171 4.46 -6.33 -6.41
CA GLN A 171 5.73 -6.96 -6.77
C GLN A 171 5.85 -7.09 -8.29
N PHE A 172 7.04 -6.88 -8.82
CA PHE A 172 7.36 -7.07 -10.24
C PHE A 172 8.82 -7.51 -10.43
N GLY A 173 9.10 -8.12 -11.58
CA GLY A 173 10.38 -8.74 -11.88
C GLY A 173 10.54 -10.12 -11.25
N ASN A 174 11.77 -10.62 -11.21
CA ASN A 174 12.17 -11.87 -10.54
C ASN A 174 12.45 -11.61 -9.05
N CYS A 175 11.54 -10.90 -8.39
CA CYS A 175 11.63 -10.66 -6.97
C CYS A 175 11.49 -11.96 -6.17
N PHE A 176 12.05 -11.94 -4.96
CA PHE A 176 11.94 -12.99 -3.97
C PHE A 176 10.49 -13.51 -3.83
N ASN A 177 10.34 -14.79 -3.53
CA ASN A 177 9.06 -15.41 -3.16
C ASN A 177 8.60 -14.96 -1.75
N LEU A 178 8.64 -13.65 -1.49
CA LEU A 178 8.14 -13.05 -0.27
C LEU A 178 6.63 -13.27 -0.22
N PHE A 179 6.14 -13.72 0.94
CA PHE A 179 4.71 -13.88 1.22
C PHE A 179 3.98 -14.97 0.40
N ASN A 180 4.69 -15.96 -0.15
CA ASN A 180 4.03 -17.12 -0.78
C ASN A 180 3.32 -18.02 0.24
N ASP A 181 3.80 -18.05 1.48
CA ASP A 181 3.21 -18.86 2.56
C ASP A 181 2.06 -18.13 3.29
N LEU A 182 1.82 -16.85 2.96
CA LEU A 182 0.76 -16.05 3.56
C LEU A 182 -0.47 -16.04 2.64
N LYS A 183 -1.65 -16.18 3.26
CA LYS A 183 -2.93 -16.04 2.56
C LYS A 183 -3.28 -14.57 2.42
N PHE A 184 -3.67 -14.12 1.24
CA PHE A 184 -4.19 -12.77 1.06
C PHE A 184 -5.69 -12.81 0.75
N GLN A 185 -6.41 -11.81 1.23
CA GLN A 185 -7.83 -11.63 0.95
C GLN A 185 -8.10 -11.45 -0.55
N LEU A 186 -7.20 -10.76 -1.25
CA LEU A 186 -7.30 -10.54 -2.69
C LEU A 186 -5.91 -10.56 -3.31
N GLU A 187 -5.70 -11.44 -4.31
CA GLU A 187 -4.44 -11.55 -5.07
C GLU A 187 -4.68 -11.98 -6.53
N ASN A 188 -3.64 -11.93 -7.37
CA ASN A 188 -3.70 -12.28 -8.81
C ASN A 188 -2.63 -13.27 -9.25
#